data_AF-A0A3E2CLM1-F1
#
_entry.id   AF-A0A3E2CLM1-F1
#
_cell.length_a   1.000
_cell.length_b   1.000
_cell.length_c   1.000
_cell.angle_alpha   90.00
_cell.angle_beta   90.00
_cell.angle_gamma   90.00
#
_symmetry.space_group_name_H-M   'P 1'
#
loop_
_entity.id
_entity.type
_entity.pdbx_description
1 polymer ?
#
loop_
_entity_poly.entity_id
_entity_poly.type
_entity_poly.pdbx_seq_one_letter_code
_entity_poly.pdbx_strand_id
1 'polypeptide(L)' 'MSDQPTVNVYGADWCGDCKRAKAALIQYGVAFVWH' A
#
# COMPACT_ATOMS: atom_id res chain seq x y z
N MET A 1 -0.74 14.82 -17.94
CA MET A 1 -0.81 13.40 -17.56
C MET A 1 -1.78 13.33 -16.39
N SER A 2 -3.03 13.00 -16.67
CA SER A 2 -4.16 13.21 -15.75
C SER A 2 -4.41 11.95 -14.93
N ASP A 3 -4.39 12.09 -13.61
CA ASP A 3 -4.83 11.16 -12.56
C ASP A 3 -4.76 9.66 -12.86
N GLN A 4 -3.62 9.05 -12.54
CA GLN A 4 -3.63 7.62 -12.22
C GLN A 4 -4.29 7.44 -10.83
N PRO A 5 -5.21 6.49 -10.65
CA PRO A 5 -5.85 6.26 -9.37
C PRO A 5 -4.78 5.95 -8.32
N THR A 6 -4.66 6.83 -7.33
CA THR A 6 -3.68 6.69 -6.26
C THR A 6 -4.29 5.87 -5.13
N VAL A 7 -3.75 4.67 -4.89
CA VAL A 7 -4.19 3.81 -3.79
C VAL A 7 -3.62 4.35 -2.49
N ASN A 8 -4.48 4.76 -1.56
CA ASN A 8 -4.09 5.16 -0.21
C ASN A 8 -4.30 3.99 0.75
N VAL A 9 -3.25 3.60 1.47
CA VAL A 9 -3.27 2.47 2.39
C VAL A 9 -3.01 2.99 3.79
N TYR A 10 -3.99 2.85 4.67
CA TYR A 10 -3.90 3.26 6.07
C TYR A 10 -3.60 2.03 6.92
N GLY A 11 -2.48 2.04 7.62
CA GLY A 11 -2.05 0.89 8.41
C GLY A 11 -0.96 1.20 9.41
N ALA A 12 -0.95 0.44 10.50
CA ALA A 12 0.07 0.57 11.53
C ALA A 12 1.23 -0.40 11.30
N ASP A 13 2.47 0.05 11.53
CA ASP A 13 3.67 -0.78 11.37
C ASP A 13 3.75 -1.93 12.39
N TRP A 14 3.07 -1.78 13.54
CA TRP A 14 2.97 -2.83 14.55
C TRP A 14 1.94 -3.91 14.19
N CYS A 15 1.02 -3.62 13.26
CA CYS A 15 -0.01 -4.58 12.87
C CYS A 15 0.54 -5.62 11.90
N GLY A 16 0.49 -6.89 12.31
CA GLY A 16 0.96 -8.02 11.50
C GLY A 16 0.26 -8.11 10.14
N ASP A 17 -1.04 -7.82 10.09
CA ASP A 17 -1.84 -7.89 8.87
C ASP A 17 -1.54 -6.74 7.93
N CYS A 18 -1.37 -5.52 8.47
CA CYS A 18 -0.94 -4.34 7.71
C CYS A 18 0.40 -4.59 7.01
N LYS A 19 1.37 -5.19 7.70
CA LYS A 19 2.67 -5.55 7.12
C LYS A 19 2.53 -6.55 5.97
N ARG A 20 1.67 -7.57 6.11
CA ARG A 20 1.43 -8.57 5.03
C ARG A 20 0.77 -7.91 3.81
N ALA A 21 -0.18 -7.02 4.01
CA ALA A 21 -0.83 -6.27 2.93
C ALA A 21 0.18 -5.38 2.17
N LYS A 22 1.02 -4.64 2.90
CA LYS A 22 2.09 -3.80 2.33
C LYS A 22 3.06 -4.64 1.49
N ALA A 23 3.48 -5.81 2.00
CA ALA A 23 4.37 -6.72 1.29
C ALA A 23 3.76 -7.23 -0.02
N ALA A 24 2.47 -7.57 -0.01
CA ALA A 24 1.78 -8.00 -1.22
C ALA A 24 1.73 -6.89 -2.28
N LEU A 25 1.40 -5.65 -1.89
CA LEU A 25 1.37 -4.52 -2.81
C LEU A 25 2.73 -4.25 -3.46
N ILE A 26 3.81 -4.37 -2.67
CA ILE A 26 5.19 -4.26 -3.16
C ILE A 26 5.51 -5.42 -4.12
N GLN A 27 5.17 -6.67 -3.76
CA GLN A 27 5.43 -7.85 -4.57
C GLN A 27 4.76 -7.78 -5.95
N TYR A 28 3.56 -7.21 -6.04
CA TYR A 28 2.82 -7.06 -7.30
C TYR A 28 3.12 -5.75 -8.05
N GLY A 29 4.01 -4.89 -7.53
CA GLY A 29 4.37 -3.62 -8.17
C GLY A 29 3.23 -2.61 -8.21
N VAL A 30 2.30 -2.66 -7.25
CA VAL A 30 1.19 -1.70 -7.16
C VAL A 30 1.74 -0.38 -6.65
N ALA A 31 1.41 0.73 -7.32
CA ALA A 31 1.71 2.07 -6.82
C ALA A 31 0.71 2.45 -5.71
N PHE A 32 1.21 2.76 -4.51
CA PHE A 32 0.39 3.18 -3.38
C PHE A 32 1.11 4.18 -2.48
N VAL A 33 0.33 4.91 -1.69
CA VAL A 33 0.79 5.79 -0.60
C VAL A 33 0.42 5.15 0.72
N TRP A 34 1.39 5.04 1.63
CA TRP A 34 1.20 4.48 2.97
C TRP A 34 1.00 5.59 4.00
N HIS A 35 -0.02 5.44 4.85
CA HIS A 35 -0.37 6.34 5.95
C HIS A 35 -0.45 5.58 7.27
#